data_AF-A0A9D6SP81-F1
#
_entry.id   AF-A0A9D6SP81-F1
#
_cell.length_a   1.000
_cell.length_b   1.000
_cell.length_c   1.000
_cell.angle_alpha   90.00
_cell.angle_beta   90.00
_cell.angle_gamma   90.00
#
_symmetry.space_group_name_H-M   'P 1'
#
loop_
_entity.id
_entity.type
_entity.pdbx_description
1 polymer ?
#
loop_
_entity_poly.entity_id
_entity_poly.type
_entity_poly.pdbx_seq_one_letter_code
_entity_poly.pdbx_strand_id
1 'polypeptide(L)' 'MVFNIKGNDYRLVAAVHYNRRMMFIRFIGTHREYDKIDAANI' A
#
# COMPACT_ATOMS: atom_id res chain seq x y z
N MET A 1 -1.98 5.12 -3.14
CA MET A 1 -0.52 5.36 -3.16
C MET A 1 0.19 4.12 -2.63
N VAL A 2 1.40 3.84 -3.12
CA VAL A 2 2.20 2.66 -2.72
C VAL A 2 3.56 3.12 -2.19
N PHE A 3 3.97 2.61 -1.03
CA PHE A 3 5.23 2.94 -0.37
C PHE A 3 6.09 1.69 -0.19
N ASN A 4 7.41 1.87 -0.30
CA ASN A 4 8.38 0.80 -0.04
C ASN A 4 8.86 0.89 1.39
N ILE A 5 8.76 -0.21 2.11
CA ILE A 5 9.18 -0.27 3.52
C ILE A 5 10.10 -1.47 3.76
N LYS A 6 10.92 -1.39 4.82
CA LYS A 6 11.89 -2.41 5.22
C LYS A 6 12.86 -2.77 4.08
N GLY A 7 13.61 -1.79 3.57
CA GLY A 7 14.65 -2.03 2.56
C GLY A 7 14.11 -2.49 1.20
N ASN A 8 12.86 -2.13 0.85
CA ASN A 8 12.15 -2.49 -0.40
C ASN A 8 11.56 -3.92 -0.44
N ASP A 9 11.65 -4.67 0.65
CA ASP A 9 11.07 -6.01 0.76
C ASP A 9 9.53 -6.00 0.75
N TYR A 10 8.92 -4.93 1.27
CA TYR A 10 7.48 -4.81 1.47
C TYR A 10 6.91 -3.58 0.77
N ARG A 11 5.65 -3.72 0.34
CA ARG A 11 4.81 -2.65 -0.18
C ARG A 11 3.69 -2.35 0.81
N LEU A 12 3.49 -1.06 1.07
CA LEU A 12 2.35 -0.53 1.81
C LEU A 12 1.45 0.24 0.85
N VAL A 13 0.22 -0.21 0.68
CA VAL A 13 -0.80 0.46 -0.12
C VAL A 13 -1.70 1.24 0.82
N ALA A 14 -1.81 2.54 0.59
CA ALA A 14 -2.68 3.40 1.37
C ALA A 14 -3.51 4.33 0.48
N ALA A 15 -4.75 4.54 0.90
CA ALA A 15 -5.59 5.64 0.42
C ALA A 15 -5.39 6.85 1.34
N VAL A 16 -5.13 8.01 0.76
CA VAL A 16 -4.97 9.26 1.53
C VAL A 16 -6.10 10.21 1.23
N HIS A 17 -6.80 10.59 2.30
CA HIS A 17 -7.78 11.68 2.29
C HIS A 17 -7.09 12.96 2.79
N TYR A 18 -6.46 13.68 1.86
CA TYR A 18 -5.72 14.90 2.17
C TYR A 18 -6.56 15.96 2.89
N ASN A 19 -7.81 16.17 2.46
CA ASN A 19 -8.71 17.16 3.07
C ASN A 19 -9.00 16.87 4.54
N ARG A 20 -9.08 15.59 4.91
CA ARG A 20 -9.30 15.15 6.30
C ARG A 20 -7.99 14.84 7.04
N ARG A 21 -6.84 14.97 6.36
CA ARG A 21 -5.51 14.55 6.84
C ARG A 21 -5.50 13.12 7.39
N MET A 22 -6.25 12.23 6.74
CA MET A 22 -6.35 10.82 7.13
C MET A 22 -5.69 9.91 6.09
N MET A 23 -5.06 8.85 6.57
CA MET A 23 -4.49 7.79 5.75
C MET A 23 -5.11 6.46 6.15
N PHE A 24 -5.62 5.73 5.19
CA PHE A 24 -6.19 4.39 5.36
C PHE A 24 -5.25 3.38 4.73
N ILE A 25 -4.73 2.46 5.54
CA ILE A 25 -3.89 1.37 5.08
C ILE A 25 -4.81 0.30 4.47
N ARG A 26 -4.65 0.04 3.17
CA ARG A 26 -5.42 -0.96 2.43
C ARG A 26 -4.70 -2.30 2.40
N PHE A 27 -3.37 -2.26 2.37
CA PHE A 27 -2.55 -3.47 2.29
C PHE A 27 -1.13 -3.22 2.81
N ILE A 28 -0.57 -4.24 3.46
CA ILE A 28 0.86 -4.35 3.79
C ILE A 28 1.28 -5.78 3.48
N GLY A 29 2.30 -5.96 2.65
CA GLY A 29 2.82 -7.28 2.33
C GLY A 29 4.08 -7.24 1.49
N THR A 30 4.66 -8.42 1.26
CA THR A 30 5.86 -8.60 0.42
C THR A 30 5.57 -8.30 -1.05
N HIS A 31 6.61 -8.09 -1.85
CA HIS A 31 6.46 -7.97 -3.31
C HIS A 31 5.67 -9.13 -3.93
N ARG A 32 5.90 -10.36 -3.46
CA ARG A 32 5.21 -11.56 -3.98
C ARG A 32 3.73 -11.60 -3.62
N GLU A 33 3.35 -11.04 -2.50
CA GLU A 33 1.94 -10.92 -2.10
C GLU A 33 1.28 -9.76 -2.83
N TYR A 34 2.00 -8.65 -2.99
CA TYR A 34 1.57 -7.49 -3.77
C TYR A 34 1.31 -7.83 -5.24
N ASP A 35 2.19 -8.61 -5.89
CA ASP A 35 2.02 -9.00 -7.31
C ASP A 35 0.78 -9.88 -7.56
N LYS A 36 0.24 -10.51 -6.51
CA LYS A 36 -0.95 -11.38 -6.60
C LYS A 36 -2.26 -10.62 -6.39
N ILE A 37 -2.21 -9.40 -5.88
CA ILE A 37 -3.38 -8.57 -5.65
C ILE A 37 -3.44 -7.48 -6.71
N ASP A 38 -4.63 -7.22 -7.24
CA ASP A 38 -4.83 -6.08 -8.10
C ASP A 38 -4.88 -4.80 -7.25
N ALA A 39 -3.71 -4.20 -7.06
CA ALA A 39 -3.53 -2.97 -6.29
C ALA A 39 -4.34 -1.77 -6.82
N ALA A 40 -4.84 -1.84 -8.06
CA ALA A 40 -5.70 -0.81 -8.63
C ALA A 40 -7.18 -1.00 -8.23
N ASN A 41 -7.57 -2.23 -7.82
CA ASN A 41 -8.96 -2.58 -7.50
C ASN A 41 -9.21 -2.96 -6.02
N ILE A 42 -8.18 -3.12 -5.18
CA ILE A 42 -8.31 -3.15 -3.70
C ILE A 42 -8.48 -1.75 -3.13
#